data_AF-A0A1G5JVP4-F1
#
_entry.id   AF-A0A1G5JVP4-F1
#
_cell.length_a   1.000
_cell.length_b   1.000
_cell.length_c   1.000
_cell.angle_alpha   90.00
_cell.angle_beta   90.00
_cell.angle_gamma   90.00
#
_symmetry.space_group_name_H-M   'P 1'
#
loop_
_entity.id
_entity.type
_entity.pdbx_description
1 polymer ?
#
loop_
_entity_poly.entity_id
_entity_poly.type
_entity_poly.pdbx_seq_one_letter_code
_entity_poly.pdbx_strand_id
1 'polypeptide(L)'
;MGISDPFNMGAAMAPAAVSTIEAHFKDLEIEPDYYDLIATGDLGKVGHRIATDLLTEHGLIISPEKFTDCGLLIYGDSKQVFAGGSGCACSATVTYGHLLNRMKKGEFKRMLIIATGALLSPMSYQQKESIPCIAHAVSFEM
;
A
#
# COMPACT_ATOMS: atom_id res chain seq x y z
N MET A 1 -15.22 3.91 -4.56
CA MET A 1 -15.91 2.71 -5.11
C MET A 1 -16.31 1.81 -3.94
N GLY A 2 -17.58 1.39 -3.85
CA GLY A 2 -18.07 0.57 -2.73
C GLY A 2 -18.01 -0.91 -3.07
N ILE A 3 -16.88 -1.57 -2.77
CA ILE A 3 -16.74 -3.03 -2.89
C ILE A 3 -17.36 -3.68 -1.65
N SER A 4 -18.15 -4.73 -1.86
CA SER A 4 -18.81 -5.51 -0.80
C SER A 4 -18.29 -6.95 -0.70
N ASP A 5 -17.39 -7.37 -1.59
CA ASP A 5 -16.78 -8.71 -1.56
C ASP A 5 -15.66 -8.78 -0.51
N PRO A 6 -15.84 -9.57 0.57
CA PRO A 6 -14.86 -9.66 1.64
C PRO A 6 -13.58 -10.42 1.23
N PHE A 7 -13.58 -11.12 0.10
CA PHE A 7 -12.41 -11.85 -0.39
C PHE A 7 -11.55 -11.01 -1.33
N ASN A 8 -12.00 -9.81 -1.69
CA ASN A 8 -11.27 -8.90 -2.58
C ASN A 8 -10.80 -7.62 -1.88
N MET A 9 -10.14 -7.80 -0.73
CA MET A 9 -9.65 -6.70 0.12
C MET A 9 -8.64 -5.81 -0.60
N GLY A 10 -7.74 -6.38 -1.41
CA GLY A 10 -6.77 -5.59 -2.17
C GLY A 10 -7.45 -4.58 -3.09
N ALA A 11 -8.49 -4.98 -3.82
CA ALA A 11 -9.27 -4.06 -4.64
C ALA A 11 -10.06 -3.05 -3.82
N ALA A 12 -10.59 -3.45 -2.65
CA ALA A 12 -11.31 -2.55 -1.76
C ALA A 12 -10.41 -1.44 -1.19
N MET A 13 -9.17 -1.77 -0.85
CA MET A 13 -8.22 -0.86 -0.22
C MET A 13 -7.43 0.01 -1.21
N ALA A 14 -7.26 -0.44 -2.46
CA ALA A 14 -6.48 0.31 -3.46
C ALA A 14 -6.92 1.78 -3.63
N PRO A 15 -8.22 2.12 -3.72
CA PRO A 15 -8.66 3.51 -3.81
C PRO A 15 -8.27 4.36 -2.59
N ALA A 16 -8.24 3.78 -1.38
CA ALA A 16 -7.83 4.50 -0.17
C ALA A 16 -6.33 4.81 -0.19
N ALA A 17 -5.51 3.85 -0.65
CA ALA A 17 -4.07 4.06 -0.86
C ALA A 17 -3.81 5.15 -1.89
N VAL A 18 -4.46 5.06 -3.06
CA VAL A 18 -4.34 6.04 -4.17
C VAL A 18 -4.70 7.43 -3.69
N SER A 19 -5.86 7.60 -3.05
CA SER A 19 -6.31 8.90 -2.53
C SER A 19 -5.32 9.50 -1.52
N THR A 20 -4.68 8.67 -0.69
CA THR A 20 -3.70 9.14 0.30
C THR A 20 -2.40 9.53 -0.36
N ILE A 21 -1.95 8.76 -1.35
CA ILE A 21 -0.73 9.04 -2.12
C ILE A 21 -0.90 10.36 -2.88
N GLU A 22 -2.02 10.55 -3.57
CA GLU A 22 -2.32 11.78 -4.32
C GLU A 22 -2.40 13.00 -3.42
N ALA A 23 -3.13 12.89 -2.30
CA ALA A 23 -3.21 13.97 -1.33
C ALA A 23 -1.82 14.32 -0.81
N HIS A 24 -0.99 13.34 -0.46
CA HIS A 24 0.37 13.55 0.03
C HIS A 24 1.25 14.30 -0.97
N PHE A 25 1.27 13.88 -2.24
CA PHE A 25 2.08 14.54 -3.27
C PHE A 25 1.56 15.96 -3.59
N LYS A 26 0.25 16.13 -3.66
CA LYS A 26 -0.39 17.42 -3.91
C LYS A 26 -0.18 18.41 -2.78
N ASP A 27 -0.41 17.99 -1.53
CA ASP A 27 -0.37 18.87 -0.36
C ASP A 27 1.06 19.34 -0.04
N LEU A 28 2.06 18.52 -0.36
CA LEU A 28 3.47 18.86 -0.17
C LEU A 28 4.12 19.48 -1.41
N GLU A 29 3.41 19.55 -2.54
CA GLU A 29 3.93 20.04 -3.83
C GLU A 29 5.24 19.35 -4.24
N ILE A 30 5.30 18.03 -4.05
CA ILE A 30 6.45 17.19 -4.41
C ILE A 30 6.06 16.18 -5.50
N GLU A 31 7.03 15.78 -6.30
CA GLU A 31 6.85 14.77 -7.35
C GLU A 31 7.16 13.36 -6.82
N PRO A 32 6.66 12.28 -7.46
CA PRO A 32 6.99 10.89 -7.09
C PRO A 32 8.48 10.60 -6.98
N ASP A 33 9.30 11.26 -7.80
CA ASP A 33 10.76 11.14 -7.79
C ASP A 33 11.44 11.71 -6.56
N TYR A 34 10.71 12.44 -5.70
CA TYR A 34 11.18 12.83 -4.38
C TYR A 34 11.57 11.60 -3.54
N TYR A 35 10.79 10.52 -3.63
CA TYR A 35 11.02 9.29 -2.89
C TYR A 35 11.85 8.29 -3.69
N ASP A 36 12.78 7.63 -3.00
CA ASP A 36 13.55 6.51 -3.56
C ASP A 36 12.73 5.22 -3.53
N LEU A 37 11.81 5.10 -2.56
CA LEU A 37 10.92 3.95 -2.40
C LEU A 37 9.55 4.39 -1.86
N ILE A 38 8.48 3.87 -2.43
CA ILE A 38 7.10 4.03 -2.00
C ILE A 38 6.53 2.64 -1.79
N ALA A 39 6.17 2.32 -0.55
CA ALA A 39 5.67 0.99 -0.19
C ALA A 39 4.27 1.07 0.43
N THR A 40 3.35 0.32 -0.16
CA THR A 40 2.01 0.10 0.41
C THR A 40 2.04 -1.02 1.45
N GLY A 41 1.04 -1.03 2.33
CA GLY A 41 1.00 -1.90 3.50
C GLY A 41 0.68 -3.34 3.16
N ASP A 42 -0.52 -3.59 2.63
CA ASP A 42 -0.99 -4.94 2.35
C ASP A 42 -2.04 -5.02 1.25
N LEU A 43 -1.82 -4.27 0.18
CA LEU A 43 -2.65 -4.37 -1.02
C LEU A 43 -2.49 -5.72 -1.72
N GLY A 44 -1.33 -6.37 -1.54
CA GLY A 44 -0.95 -7.59 -2.25
C GLY A 44 -0.94 -7.40 -3.77
N LYS A 45 -0.82 -8.50 -4.52
CA LYS A 45 -0.71 -8.49 -6.00
C LYS A 45 -1.88 -7.80 -6.68
N VAL A 46 -3.10 -8.03 -6.16
CA VAL A 46 -4.33 -7.51 -6.77
C VAL A 46 -4.46 -6.01 -6.51
N GLY A 47 -4.41 -5.59 -5.24
CA GLY A 47 -4.57 -4.18 -4.89
C GLY A 47 -3.41 -3.32 -5.38
N HIS A 48 -2.18 -3.84 -5.35
CA HIS A 48 -1.01 -3.11 -5.82
C HIS A 48 -1.12 -2.78 -7.30
N ARG A 49 -1.53 -3.75 -8.14
CA ARG A 49 -1.78 -3.52 -9.56
C ARG A 49 -2.87 -2.48 -9.79
N ILE A 50 -4.00 -2.60 -9.08
CA ILE A 50 -5.11 -1.64 -9.20
C ILE A 50 -4.66 -0.23 -8.79
N ALA A 51 -3.87 -0.11 -7.71
CA ALA A 51 -3.34 1.18 -7.27
C ALA A 51 -2.39 1.79 -8.32
N THR A 52 -1.50 0.99 -8.93
CA THR A 52 -0.64 1.45 -10.03
C THR A 52 -1.44 1.97 -11.22
N ASP A 53 -2.46 1.21 -11.63
CA ASP A 53 -3.31 1.58 -12.77
C ASP A 53 -4.07 2.89 -12.48
N LEU A 54 -4.64 3.04 -11.28
CA LEU A 54 -5.37 4.25 -10.86
C LEU A 54 -4.46 5.48 -10.74
N LEU A 55 -3.28 5.36 -10.12
CA LEU A 55 -2.32 6.46 -10.02
C LEU A 55 -1.89 6.94 -11.42
N THR A 56 -1.67 5.99 -12.33
CA THR A 56 -1.34 6.29 -13.74
C THR A 56 -2.49 7.01 -14.45
N GLU A 57 -3.73 6.54 -14.27
CA GLU A 57 -4.94 7.19 -14.82
C GLU A 57 -5.10 8.63 -14.31
N HIS A 58 -4.76 8.87 -13.05
CA HIS A 58 -4.85 10.19 -12.41
C HIS A 58 -3.62 11.08 -12.70
N GLY A 59 -2.67 10.63 -13.52
CA GLY A 59 -1.51 11.39 -13.96
C GLY A 59 -0.31 11.36 -13.03
N LEU A 60 -0.35 10.55 -11.96
CA LEU A 60 0.76 10.37 -11.03
C LEU A 60 1.54 9.09 -11.38
N ILE A 61 2.51 9.21 -12.29
CA ILE A 61 3.30 8.08 -12.76
C ILE A 61 4.43 7.80 -11.76
N ILE A 62 4.35 6.64 -11.09
CA ILE A 62 5.41 6.14 -10.21
C ILE A 62 6.15 5.01 -10.91
N SER A 63 7.48 5.08 -10.91
CA SER A 63 8.28 4.05 -11.58
C SER A 63 8.09 2.67 -10.91
N PRO A 64 7.94 1.57 -11.66
CA PRO A 64 7.70 0.24 -11.11
C PRO A 64 8.77 -0.24 -10.11
N GLU A 65 10.03 0.21 -10.27
CA GLU A 65 11.12 -0.11 -9.35
C GLU A 65 11.06 0.66 -8.02
N LYS A 66 10.31 1.77 -7.97
CA LYS A 66 10.12 2.59 -6.77
C LYS A 66 8.82 2.27 -6.04
N PHE A 67 7.84 1.64 -6.70
CA PHE A 67 6.56 1.32 -6.10
C PHE A 67 6.46 -0.15 -5.72
N THR A 68 6.18 -0.44 -4.45
CA THR A 68 6.07 -1.81 -3.94
C THR A 68 4.98 -1.96 -2.88
N ASP A 69 4.83 -3.16 -2.35
CA ASP A 69 3.86 -3.51 -1.31
C ASP A 69 4.50 -4.46 -0.30
N CYS A 70 4.31 -4.21 1.00
CA CYS A 70 4.92 -5.02 2.05
C CYS A 70 4.37 -6.46 2.03
N GLY A 71 3.11 -6.66 1.61
CA GLY A 71 2.51 -7.96 1.39
C GLY A 71 3.19 -8.79 0.30
N LEU A 72 3.80 -8.13 -0.70
CA LEU A 72 4.63 -8.79 -1.71
C LEU A 72 6.03 -9.14 -1.19
N LEU A 73 6.60 -8.27 -0.35
CA LEU A 73 7.96 -8.43 0.15
C LEU A 73 8.09 -9.52 1.22
N ILE A 74 7.12 -9.61 2.13
CA ILE A 74 7.26 -10.42 3.36
C ILE A 74 7.39 -11.93 3.10
N TYR A 75 6.81 -12.44 2.02
CA TYR A 75 6.85 -13.86 1.67
C TYR A 75 7.55 -14.16 0.34
N GLY A 76 8.01 -13.13 -0.38
CA GLY A 76 8.59 -13.27 -1.72
C GLY A 76 7.70 -14.05 -2.68
N ASP A 77 8.28 -14.96 -3.45
CA ASP A 77 7.59 -15.75 -4.48
C ASP A 77 6.89 -17.01 -3.96
N SER A 78 6.67 -17.12 -2.65
CA SER A 78 6.00 -18.29 -2.08
C SER A 78 4.59 -18.47 -2.66
N LYS A 79 4.37 -19.59 -3.35
CA LYS A 79 3.08 -19.94 -3.95
C LYS A 79 2.00 -20.27 -2.91
N GLN A 80 2.39 -20.50 -1.65
CA GLN A 80 1.46 -20.81 -0.57
C GLN A 80 0.67 -19.59 -0.09
N VAL A 81 1.04 -18.37 -0.53
CA VAL A 81 0.51 -17.13 0.05
C VAL A 81 -0.41 -16.34 -0.91
N PHE A 82 -1.04 -17.04 -1.86
CA PHE A 82 -2.04 -16.48 -2.77
C PHE A 82 -1.65 -15.10 -3.35
N ALA A 83 -2.34 -14.04 -2.92
CA ALA A 83 -2.13 -12.66 -3.37
C ALA A 83 -1.02 -11.91 -2.61
N GLY A 84 -0.52 -12.41 -1.48
CA GLY A 84 0.49 -11.75 -0.64
C GLY A 84 0.16 -11.83 0.85
N GLY A 85 1.03 -11.27 1.67
CA GLY A 85 0.79 -11.07 3.10
C GLY A 85 -0.21 -9.93 3.38
N SER A 86 -0.91 -10.02 4.50
CA SER A 86 -1.83 -8.98 4.98
C SER A 86 -1.89 -8.92 6.50
N GLY A 87 -2.45 -7.83 7.03
CA GLY A 87 -2.66 -7.60 8.46
C GLY A 87 -1.69 -6.58 9.04
N CYS A 88 -2.00 -6.11 10.25
CA CYS A 88 -1.29 -5.02 10.90
C CYS A 88 0.22 -5.27 11.09
N ALA A 89 0.62 -6.54 11.24
CA ALA A 89 2.02 -6.90 11.37
C ALA A 89 2.78 -6.86 10.03
N CYS A 90 2.11 -6.94 8.88
CA CYS A 90 2.76 -7.01 7.58
C CYS A 90 3.53 -5.72 7.28
N SER A 91 2.84 -4.58 7.28
CA SER A 91 3.45 -3.27 7.05
C SER A 91 4.50 -2.94 8.12
N ALA A 92 4.21 -3.22 9.39
CA ALA A 92 5.12 -2.95 10.49
C ALA A 92 6.42 -3.77 10.43
N THR A 93 6.32 -5.10 10.23
CA THR A 93 7.49 -5.99 10.24
C THR A 93 8.37 -5.78 9.01
N VAL A 94 7.78 -5.54 7.83
CA VAL A 94 8.56 -5.22 6.62
C VAL A 94 9.21 -3.85 6.75
N THR A 95 8.49 -2.83 7.22
CA THR A 95 9.05 -1.48 7.40
C THR A 95 10.22 -1.50 8.37
N TYR A 96 10.02 -2.00 9.60
CA TYR A 96 11.04 -1.92 10.64
C TYR A 96 12.12 -3.01 10.52
N GLY A 97 11.76 -4.20 10.03
CA GLY A 97 12.65 -5.35 9.94
C GLY A 97 13.45 -5.40 8.63
N HIS A 98 12.91 -4.90 7.53
CA HIS A 98 13.54 -4.98 6.22
C HIS A 98 13.91 -3.58 5.68
N LEU A 99 12.93 -2.71 5.45
CA LEU A 99 13.15 -1.45 4.73
C LEU A 99 14.02 -0.46 5.52
N LEU A 100 13.75 -0.25 6.80
CA LEU A 100 14.55 0.66 7.64
C LEU A 100 15.99 0.18 7.79
N ASN A 101 16.23 -1.13 7.76
CA ASN A 101 17.59 -1.68 7.78
C ASN A 101 18.33 -1.46 6.45
N ARG A 102 17.64 -1.51 5.31
CA ARG A 102 18.20 -1.17 4.00
C ARG A 102 18.51 0.32 3.88
N MET A 103 17.63 1.15 4.42
CA MET A 103 17.84 2.59 4.54
C MET A 103 19.10 2.93 5.35
N LYS A 104 19.28 2.29 6.52
CA LYS A 104 20.50 2.43 7.35
C LYS A 104 21.79 1.98 6.64
N LYS A 105 21.69 1.12 5.63
CA LYS A 105 22.82 0.72 4.78
C LYS A 105 23.10 1.70 3.64
N GLY A 106 22.28 2.75 3.49
CA GLY A 106 22.40 3.75 2.44
C GLY A 106 21.85 3.31 1.09
N GLU A 107 21.04 2.24 1.04
CA GLU A 107 20.42 1.78 -0.22
C GLU A 107 19.41 2.80 -0.77
N PHE A 108 18.77 3.57 0.10
CA PHE A 108 17.88 4.68 -0.20
C PHE A 108 17.82 5.64 0.99
N LYS A 109 17.45 6.89 0.72
CA LYS A 109 17.45 7.99 1.71
C LYS A 109 16.06 8.46 2.10
N ARG A 110 15.08 8.32 1.21
CA ARG A 110 13.70 8.73 1.46
C ARG A 110 12.73 7.64 1.06
N MET A 111 11.93 7.18 2.02
CA MET A 111 10.86 6.21 1.74
C MET A 111 9.51 6.69 2.26
N LEU A 112 8.46 6.47 1.48
CA LEU A 112 7.07 6.70 1.87
C LEU A 112 6.38 5.37 2.16
N ILE A 113 5.90 5.19 3.38
CA ILE A 113 5.16 3.99 3.79
C ILE A 113 3.68 4.33 3.92
N ILE A 114 2.81 3.58 3.23
CA ILE A 114 1.37 3.78 3.22
C ILE A 114 0.67 2.55 3.80
N ALA A 115 0.31 2.59 5.08
CA ALA A 115 -0.42 1.50 5.72
C ALA A 115 -1.91 1.57 5.36
N THR A 116 -2.45 0.48 4.82
CA THR A 116 -3.85 0.33 4.40
C THR A 116 -4.65 -0.47 5.42
N GLY A 117 -5.96 -0.24 5.48
CA GLY A 117 -6.86 -1.03 6.32
C GLY A 117 -8.29 -1.03 5.80
N ALA A 118 -8.92 -2.21 5.84
CA ALA A 118 -10.34 -2.40 5.61
C ALA A 118 -11.08 -2.42 6.95
N LEU A 119 -12.08 -1.56 7.10
CA LEU A 119 -12.86 -1.36 8.32
C LEU A 119 -14.18 -2.14 8.22
N LEU A 120 -14.12 -3.46 8.37
CA LEU A 120 -15.31 -4.32 8.33
C LEU A 120 -15.49 -5.14 9.61
N SER A 121 -16.71 -5.64 9.80
CA SER A 121 -17.06 -6.60 10.83
C SER A 121 -17.88 -7.75 10.23
N PRO A 122 -17.99 -8.91 10.91
CA PRO A 122 -18.89 -9.97 10.46
C PRO A 122 -20.33 -9.49 10.27
N MET A 123 -20.79 -8.55 11.10
CA MET A 123 -22.14 -7.99 11.04
C MET A 123 -22.35 -7.10 9.81
N SER A 124 -21.45 -6.15 9.54
CA SER A 124 -21.58 -5.25 8.38
C SER A 124 -21.54 -6.03 7.06
N TYR A 125 -20.72 -7.07 6.99
CA TYR A 125 -20.70 -7.99 5.85
C TYR A 125 -22.03 -8.74 5.68
N GLN A 126 -22.58 -9.33 6.75
CA GLN A 126 -23.87 -10.03 6.70
C GLN A 126 -25.02 -9.10 6.30
N GLN A 127 -24.93 -7.82 6.65
CA GLN A 127 -25.88 -6.78 6.26
C GLN A 127 -25.66 -6.25 4.84
N LYS A 128 -24.67 -6.77 4.10
CA LYS A 128 -24.31 -6.38 2.73
C LYS A 128 -23.93 -4.90 2.61
N GLU A 129 -23.37 -4.33 3.68
CA GLU A 129 -22.79 -3.00 3.64
C GLU A 129 -21.53 -2.98 2.77
N SER A 130 -21.15 -1.78 2.29
CA SER A 130 -19.85 -1.59 1.64
C SER A 130 -18.72 -1.70 2.67
N ILE A 131 -17.50 -2.00 2.20
CA ILE A 131 -16.31 -2.08 3.05
C ILE A 131 -15.60 -0.72 3.03
N PRO A 132 -15.72 0.12 4.09
CA PRO A 132 -14.94 1.34 4.18
C PRO A 132 -13.45 0.99 4.34
N CYS A 133 -12.60 1.71 3.63
CA CYS A 133 -11.16 1.53 3.68
C CYS A 133 -10.46 2.85 3.99
N ILE A 134 -9.30 2.77 4.63
CA ILE A 134 -8.46 3.93 4.97
C ILE A 134 -7.00 3.61 4.67
N ALA A 135 -6.21 4.66 4.42
CA ALA A 135 -4.77 4.55 4.38
C ALA A 135 -4.11 5.72 5.11
N HIS A 136 -2.93 5.47 5.68
CA HIS A 136 -2.13 6.47 6.38
C HIS A 136 -0.69 6.42 5.88
N ALA A 137 -0.15 7.57 5.49
CA ALA A 137 1.20 7.70 4.96
C ALA A 137 2.17 8.29 5.99
N VAL A 138 3.39 7.76 6.03
CA VAL A 138 4.51 8.28 6.84
C VAL A 138 5.77 8.31 5.99
N SER A 139 6.42 9.48 5.95
CA SER A 139 7.74 9.67 5.32
C SER A 139 8.85 9.32 6.32
N PHE A 140 9.83 8.52 5.89
CA PHE A 140 11.07 8.27 6.62
C PHE A 140 12.25 8.83 5.84
N GLU A 141 13.11 9.59 6.51
CA GLU A 141 14.32 10.20 5.93
C GLU A 141 15.55 9.94 6.82
N MET A 142 16.72 9.72 6.20
CA MET A 142 18.01 9.45 6.87
C MET A 142 19.19 10.05 6.11
#